data_AF-A0A2T2S0Y1-F1
#
_entry.id   AF-A0A2T2S0Y1-F1
#
_cell.length_a   1.000
_cell.length_b   1.000
_cell.length_c   1.000
_cell.angle_alpha   90.00
_cell.angle_beta   90.00
_cell.angle_gamma   90.00
#
_symmetry.space_group_name_H-M   'P 1'
#
loop_
_entity.id
_entity.type
_entity.pdbx_description
1 polymer ?
#
loop_
_entity_poly.entity_id
_entity_poly.type
_entity_poly.pdbx_seq_one_letter_code
_entity_poly.pdbx_strand_id
1 'polypeptide(L)' 'MYNQNAFGTARLNNAGNRTYRIEVTGMRQNAETDRLGYSIRQSGRWSLIVPYNRLSDQMQRIARMGGQIVSVRPANVGA' A
#
# COMPACT_ATOMS: atom_id res chain seq x y z
N MET A 1 21.72 -4.06 -5.08
CA MET A 1 21.59 -4.66 -3.73
C MET A 1 20.61 -3.80 -2.94
N TYR A 2 19.44 -4.32 -2.57
CA TYR A 2 18.43 -3.55 -1.82
C TYR A 2 18.51 -3.92 -0.34
N ASN A 3 18.72 -2.90 0.47
CA ASN A 3 19.15 -2.94 1.87
C ASN A 3 18.10 -3.64 2.77
N GLN A 4 18.51 -4.69 3.48
CA GLN A 4 17.72 -5.28 4.55
C GLN A 4 17.80 -4.36 5.78
N ASN A 5 16.83 -3.47 5.95
CA ASN A 5 16.67 -2.77 7.22
C ASN A 5 16.06 -3.74 8.26
N ALA A 6 16.94 -4.35 9.05
CA ALA A 6 16.58 -5.08 10.25
C ALA A 6 16.06 -4.09 11.31
N PHE A 7 14.73 -4.01 11.45
CA PHE A 7 14.09 -3.28 12.55
C PHE A 7 13.80 -4.24 13.72
N GLY A 8 14.68 -4.19 14.71
CA GLY A 8 14.43 -4.43 16.15
C GLY A 8 13.49 -5.56 16.57
N THR A 9 14.07 -6.71 16.89
CA THR A 9 13.52 -7.74 17.79
C THR A 9 13.28 -7.17 19.19
N ALA A 10 12.02 -7.00 19.62
CA ALA A 10 11.61 -7.11 21.06
C ALA A 10 10.10 -6.95 21.39
N ARG A 11 9.18 -6.58 20.48
CA ARG A 11 7.74 -6.38 20.86
C ARG A 11 6.67 -6.73 19.81
N LEU A 12 6.93 -7.67 18.88
CA LEU A 12 6.06 -7.94 17.71
C LEU A 12 5.13 -9.18 17.83
N ASN A 13 4.77 -9.65 19.03
CA ASN A 13 3.98 -10.89 19.15
C ASN A 13 2.54 -10.84 18.60
N ASN A 14 2.04 -9.70 18.12
CA ASN A 14 0.74 -9.64 17.43
C ASN A 14 0.68 -8.60 16.29
N ALA A 15 1.76 -7.85 16.02
CA ALA A 15 1.76 -6.79 15.01
C ALA A 15 1.97 -7.34 13.58
N GLY A 16 2.67 -8.46 13.43
CA GLY A 16 2.93 -9.10 12.13
C GLY A 16 1.67 -9.66 11.46
N ASN A 17 0.62 -9.97 12.23
CA ASN A 17 -0.64 -10.51 11.71
C ASN A 17 -1.70 -9.43 11.40
N ARG A 18 -1.42 -8.14 11.70
CA ARG A 18 -2.39 -7.07 11.47
C ARG A 18 -2.41 -6.70 10.00
N THR A 19 -3.54 -6.89 9.35
CA THR A 19 -3.79 -6.44 7.99
C THR A 19 -4.56 -5.14 7.96
N TYR A 20 -4.28 -4.31 6.95
CA TYR A 20 -4.94 -3.04 6.73
C TYR A 20 -5.49 -2.97 5.31
N ARG A 21 -6.73 -2.52 5.17
CA ARG A 21 -7.33 -2.16 3.90
C ARG A 21 -7.01 -0.70 3.59
N ILE A 22 -6.37 -0.49 2.45
CA ILE A 22 -6.10 0.83 1.88
C ILE A 22 -7.05 1.03 0.73
N GLU A 23 -7.76 2.15 0.72
CA GLU A 23 -8.60 2.59 -0.39
C GLU A 23 -7.95 3.76 -1.09
N VAL A 24 -7.82 3.62 -2.41
CA VAL A 24 -7.09 4.55 -3.26
C VAL A 24 -8.02 5.01 -4.39
N THR A 25 -7.95 6.29 -4.72
CA THR A 25 -8.64 6.91 -5.85
C THR A 25 -7.64 7.71 -6.69
N GLY A 26 -8.05 8.12 -7.89
CA GLY A 26 -7.36 9.13 -8.68
C GLY A 26 -5.90 8.78 -8.97
N MET A 27 -5.65 7.62 -9.57
CA MET A 27 -4.31 7.33 -10.09
C MET A 27 -4.06 8.18 -11.33
N ARG A 28 -3.15 9.15 -11.22
CA ARG A 28 -2.73 9.96 -12.37
C ARG A 28 -1.70 9.22 -13.20
N GLN A 29 -1.77 9.42 -14.51
CA GLN A 29 -0.70 8.99 -15.41
C GLN A 29 0.55 9.84 -15.12
N ASN A 30 1.66 9.17 -14.84
CA ASN A 30 2.95 9.77 -14.52
C ASN A 30 4.07 8.84 -15.03
N ALA A 31 5.32 9.29 -14.98
CA ALA A 31 6.45 8.54 -15.51
C ALA A 31 6.61 7.11 -14.95
N GLU A 32 6.10 6.83 -13.75
CA GLU A 32 6.12 5.49 -13.15
C GLU A 32 4.96 4.62 -13.69
N THR A 33 3.78 5.20 -13.82
CA THR A 33 2.60 4.58 -14.42
C THR A 33 2.78 4.36 -15.93
N ASP A 34 3.49 5.24 -16.64
CA ASP A 34 3.77 5.12 -18.08
C ASP A 34 4.59 3.87 -18.42
N ARG A 35 5.36 3.36 -17.44
CA ARG A 35 6.11 2.10 -17.57
C ARG A 35 5.22 0.86 -17.56
N LEU A 36 3.95 0.97 -17.13
CA LEU A 36 3.07 -0.18 -16.96
C LEU A 36 2.57 -0.77 -18.28
N GLY A 37 2.85 -0.15 -19.44
CA GLY A 37 2.48 -0.70 -20.77
C GLY A 37 0.97 -0.74 -21.04
N TYR A 38 0.14 -0.30 -20.08
CA TYR A 38 -1.30 -0.14 -20.20
C TYR A 38 -1.74 1.20 -19.59
N SER A 39 -2.76 1.83 -20.17
CA SER A 39 -3.32 3.06 -19.63
C SER A 39 -4.11 2.76 -18.35
N ILE A 40 -3.85 3.53 -17.30
CA ILE A 40 -4.62 3.47 -16.07
C ILE A 40 -5.97 4.13 -16.31
N ARG A 41 -7.05 3.37 -16.09
CA ARG A 41 -8.42 3.89 -16.17
C ARG A 41 -8.61 4.95 -15.07
N GLN A 42 -8.83 6.20 -15.49
CA GLN A 42 -8.70 7.43 -14.69
C GLN A 42 -9.69 7.62 -13.52
N SER A 43 -10.49 6.63 -13.12
CA SER A 43 -11.64 6.91 -12.23
C SER A 43 -12.00 5.79 -11.25
N GLY A 44 -11.30 4.66 -11.27
CA GLY A 44 -11.62 3.53 -10.40
C GLY A 44 -11.12 3.75 -8.97
N ARG A 45 -12.02 3.79 -7.99
CA ARG A 45 -11.66 3.56 -6.58
C ARG A 45 -11.30 2.08 -6.43
N TRP A 46 -10.11 1.78 -5.97
CA TRP A 46 -9.67 0.41 -5.72
C TRP A 46 -9.22 0.25 -4.27
N SER A 47 -9.26 -0.99 -3.79
CA SER A 47 -8.84 -1.32 -2.44
C SER A 47 -7.88 -2.49 -2.43
N LEU A 48 -6.92 -2.45 -1.51
CA LEU A 48 -5.88 -3.46 -1.35
C LEU A 48 -5.69 -3.73 0.14
N ILE A 49 -5.47 -4.99 0.49
CA ILE A 49 -5.13 -5.42 1.85
C ILE A 49 -3.61 -5.61 1.94
N VAL A 50 -2.99 -4.96 2.91
CA VAL A 50 -1.54 -4.98 3.13
C VAL A 50 -1.25 -5.37 4.58
N PRO A 51 -0.28 -6.25 4.84
CA PRO A 51 0.18 -6.51 6.21
C PRO A 51 0.90 -5.28 6.79
N TYR A 52 0.82 -5.11 8.11
CA TYR A 52 1.34 -3.94 8.81
C TYR A 52 2.82 -3.65 8.50
N ASN A 53 3.64 -4.69 8.36
CA ASN A 53 5.06 -4.57 8.03
C ASN A 53 5.34 -3.94 6.66
N ARG A 54 4.39 -3.95 5.73
CA ARG A 54 4.51 -3.36 4.38
C ARG A 54 3.65 -2.12 4.19
N LEU A 55 2.89 -1.71 5.20
CA LEU A 55 1.91 -0.63 5.08
C LEU A 55 2.58 0.68 4.64
N SER A 56 3.66 1.07 5.29
CA SER A 56 4.40 2.30 4.97
C SER A 56 4.95 2.29 3.55
N ASP A 57 5.57 1.18 3.11
CA ASP A 57 6.11 1.04 1.76
C ASP A 57 5.02 1.10 0.69
N GLN A 58 3.87 0.46 0.94
CA GLN A 58 2.74 0.52 0.01
C GLN A 58 2.15 1.93 -0.08
N MET A 59 1.99 2.64 1.04
CA MET A 59 1.51 4.02 1.03
C MET A 59 2.46 4.94 0.26
N GLN A 60 3.78 4.81 0.46
CA GLN A 60 4.77 5.58 -0.30
C GLN A 60 4.73 5.23 -1.79
N ARG A 61 4.59 3.95 -2.14
CA ARG A 61 4.46 3.51 -3.52
C ARG A 61 3.22 4.11 -4.18
N ILE A 62 2.08 4.08 -3.50
CA ILE A 62 0.82 4.69 -3.99
C ILE A 62 1.02 6.19 -4.24
N ALA A 63 1.67 6.90 -3.32
CA ALA A 63 1.98 8.32 -3.49
C ALA A 63 2.91 8.58 -4.69
N ARG A 64 3.94 7.75 -4.90
CA ARG A 64 4.85 7.83 -6.07
C ARG A 64 4.14 7.55 -7.39
N MET A 65 3.22 6.60 -7.41
CA MET A 65 2.34 6.34 -8.57
C MET A 65 1.27 7.43 -8.74
N GLY A 66 1.20 8.40 -7.83
CA GLY A 66 0.28 9.52 -7.90
C GLY A 66 -1.17 9.15 -7.59
N GLY A 67 -1.39 8.04 -6.86
CA GLY A 67 -2.70 7.71 -6.30
C GLY A 67 -2.98 8.50 -5.02
N GLN A 68 -4.23 8.87 -4.83
CA GLN A 68 -4.72 9.52 -3.61
C GLN A 68 -5.31 8.47 -2.66
N ILE A 69 -4.78 8.40 -1.44
CA ILE A 69 -5.31 7.52 -0.40
C ILE A 69 -6.54 8.19 0.23
N VAL A 70 -7.68 7.51 0.16
CA VAL A 70 -8.97 7.99 0.70
C VAL A 70 -9.24 7.43 2.09
N SER A 71 -8.84 6.17 2.34
CA SER A 71 -9.04 5.53 3.64
C SER A 71 -7.97 4.48 3.94
N VAL A 72 -7.61 4.36 5.22
CA VAL A 72 -6.79 3.26 5.74
C VAL A 72 -7.48 2.74 6.99
N ARG A 73 -7.89 1.46 6.97
CA ARG A 73 -8.63 0.85 8.08
C ARG A 73 -8.05 -0.53 8.39
N PRO A 74 -8.09 -1.00 9.65
CA PRO A 74 -7.81 -2.39 9.95
C PRO A 74 -8.71 -3.28 9.09
N ALA A 75 -8.11 -4.19 8.32
CA ALA A 75 -8.85 -5.25 7.69
C ALA A 75 -9.13 -6.27 8.79
N ASN A 76 -10.30 -6.17 9.42
CA ASN A 76 -10.76 -7.18 10.36
C ASN A 76 -10.67 -8.53 9.64
N VAL A 77 -9.80 -9.41 10.13
CA VAL A 77 -9.91 -10.84 9.87
C VAL A 77 -11.13 -11.25 10.67
N GLY A 78 -12.29 -11.25 10.02
CA GLY A 78 -13.53 -11.75 10.62
C GLY A 78 -13.32 -13.19 11.06
N ALA A 79 -13.76 -13.48 12.28
CA ALA A 79 -13.85 -14.82 12.87
C ALA A 79 -14.65 -15.79 11.99
#